data_AF-A0A7K0GP63-F1
#
_entry.id   AF-A0A7K0GP63-F1
#
_cell.length_a   1.000
_cell.length_b   1.000
_cell.length_c   1.000
_cell.angle_alpha   90.00
_cell.angle_beta   90.00
_cell.angle_gamma   90.00
#
_symmetry.space_group_name_H-M   'P 1'
#
loop_
_entity.id
_entity.type
_entity.pdbx_description
1 polymer ?
#
loop_
_entity_poly.entity_id
_entity_poly.type
_entity_poly.pdbx_seq_one_letter_code
_entity_poly.pdbx_strand_id
1 'polypeptide(L)' 'MWYKNAIIYLLPDGWQLEAGFAEKLEQAAFTHCFGFCWFSDGFAPPTPFSSDFVFTAQNSNRVCLKHEEKVLPNIRNA' A
#
# COMPACT_ATOMS: atom_id res chain seq x y z
N MET A 1 11.04 4.64 9.32
CA MET A 1 10.03 5.24 10.22
C MET A 1 9.46 4.14 11.09
N TRP A 2 9.11 4.48 12.33
CA TRP A 2 8.46 3.57 13.28
C TRP A 2 6.95 3.49 13.04
N TYR A 3 6.34 2.33 13.27
CA TYR A 3 4.88 2.19 13.21
C TYR A 3 4.24 2.98 14.36
N LYS A 4 3.22 3.79 14.05
CA LYS A 4 2.44 4.53 15.06
C LYS A 4 1.33 3.67 15.68
N ASN A 5 0.81 2.71 14.92
CA ASN A 5 -0.25 1.77 15.30
C ASN A 5 0.05 0.41 14.67
N ALA A 6 -0.50 -0.66 15.23
CA ALA A 6 -0.35 -2.02 14.72
C ALA A 6 -1.68 -2.78 14.79
N ILE A 7 -2.00 -3.51 13.73
CA ILE A 7 -3.04 -4.54 13.69
C ILE A 7 -2.33 -5.83 13.28
N ILE A 8 -2.54 -6.89 14.05
CA ILE A 8 -1.84 -8.16 13.87
C ILE A 8 -2.82 -9.15 13.23
N TYR A 9 -2.39 -9.75 12.13
CA TYR A 9 -3.10 -10.83 11.44
C TYR A 9 -2.26 -12.09 11.50
N LEU A 10 -2.88 -13.22 11.87
CA LEU A 10 -2.24 -14.51 11.82
C LEU A 10 -2.42 -15.12 10.42
N LEU A 11 -1.31 -15.50 9.79
CA LEU A 11 -1.35 -16.20 8.52
C LEU A 11 -1.68 -17.69 8.75
N PRO A 12 -2.38 -18.35 7.82
CA PRO A 12 -2.66 -19.78 7.91
C PRO A 12 -1.39 -20.63 7.96
N ASP A 13 -1.49 -21.82 8.54
CA ASP A 13 -0.39 -22.78 8.58
C ASP A 13 0.06 -23.18 7.17
N GLY A 14 1.37 -23.25 6.96
CA GLY A 14 1.97 -23.58 5.66
C GLY A 14 1.97 -22.45 4.65
N TRP A 15 1.56 -21.23 5.02
CA TRP A 15 1.66 -20.07 4.14
C TRP A 15 3.10 -19.82 3.72
N GLN A 16 3.30 -19.52 2.44
CA GLN A 16 4.58 -19.15 1.85
C GLN A 16 4.38 -17.90 1.01
N LEU A 17 5.43 -17.07 0.96
CA LEU A 17 5.44 -15.94 0.04
C LEU A 17 5.50 -16.45 -1.39
N GLU A 18 4.60 -15.94 -2.24
CA GLU A 18 4.54 -16.36 -3.64
C GLU A 18 5.76 -15.87 -4.42
N ALA A 19 6.23 -16.70 -5.37
CA ALA A 19 7.19 -16.24 -6.36
C ALA A 19 6.57 -15.14 -7.23
N GLY A 20 7.35 -14.12 -7.57
CA GLY A 20 6.84 -12.99 -8.33
C GLY A 20 6.09 -11.94 -7.49
N PHE A 21 6.26 -11.95 -6.17
CA PHE A 21 5.54 -11.05 -5.26
C PHE A 21 5.77 -9.56 -5.59
N ALA A 22 7.01 -9.17 -5.92
CA ALA A 22 7.33 -7.78 -6.24
C ALA A 22 6.65 -7.33 -7.54
N GLU A 23 6.69 -8.19 -8.56
CA GLU A 23 6.10 -7.97 -9.89
C GLU A 23 4.58 -7.82 -9.81
N LYS A 24 3.92 -8.58 -8.92
CA LYS A 24 2.48 -8.42 -8.66
C LYS A 24 2.14 -7.09 -8.00
N LEU A 25 2.99 -6.59 -7.12
CA LEU A 25 2.79 -5.27 -6.52
C LEU A 25 3.01 -4.14 -7.53
N GLU A 26 3.98 -4.31 -8.44
CA GLU A 26 4.21 -3.37 -9.54
C GLU A 26 3.02 -3.30 -10.50
N GLN A 27 2.36 -4.43 -10.79
CA GLN A 27 1.12 -4.45 -11.58
C GLN A 27 -0.03 -3.68 -10.94
N ALA A 28 0.00 -3.55 -9.60
CA ALA A 28 -0.96 -2.79 -8.81
C ALA A 28 -0.36 -1.48 -8.27
N ALA A 29 0.58 -0.89 -9.01
CA ALA A 29 1.22 0.37 -8.64
C ALA A 29 0.21 1.52 -8.50
N PHE A 30 0.48 2.42 -7.57
CA PHE A 30 -0.31 3.61 -7.32
C PHE A 30 -0.41 4.48 -8.58
N THR A 31 -1.64 4.86 -8.92
CA THR A 31 -1.95 5.83 -9.98
C THR A 31 -2.76 6.97 -9.40
N HIS A 32 -2.58 8.16 -9.93
CA HIS A 32 -3.32 9.32 -9.46
C HIS A 32 -4.81 9.22 -9.81
N CYS A 33 -5.64 9.79 -8.95
CA CYS A 33 -7.08 9.84 -9.10
C CYS A 33 -7.46 10.72 -10.30
N PHE A 34 -7.99 10.10 -11.37
CA PHE A 34 -8.45 10.82 -12.56
C PHE A 34 -9.79 11.53 -12.34
N GLY A 35 -10.20 12.41 -13.26
CA GLY A 35 -11.36 13.29 -13.14
C GLY A 35 -12.65 12.65 -12.58
N PHE A 36 -12.99 11.44 -13.02
CA PHE A 36 -14.20 10.72 -12.59
C PHE A 36 -14.00 9.76 -11.40
N CYS A 37 -12.76 9.51 -10.99
CA CYS A 37 -12.48 8.66 -9.85
C CYS A 37 -12.70 9.44 -8.55
N TRP A 38 -13.27 8.80 -7.54
CA TRP A 38 -13.46 9.37 -6.20
C TRP A 38 -12.25 9.15 -5.31
N PHE A 39 -11.67 7.96 -5.41
CA PHE A 39 -10.44 7.57 -4.72
C PHE A 39 -9.58 6.73 -5.66
N SER A 40 -8.31 6.56 -5.28
CA SER A 40 -7.36 5.68 -5.93
C SER A 40 -6.48 5.01 -4.86
N ASP A 41 -6.34 3.70 -4.98
CA ASP A 41 -5.49 2.88 -4.13
C ASP A 41 -4.44 2.17 -4.98
N GLY A 42 -3.21 2.12 -4.50
CA GLY A 42 -2.19 1.28 -5.10
C GLY A 42 -0.89 1.27 -4.32
N PHE A 43 -0.01 0.34 -4.69
CA PHE A 43 1.25 0.17 -3.98
C PHE A 43 2.25 1.27 -4.35
N ALA A 44 3.12 1.61 -3.42
CA ALA A 44 4.19 2.57 -3.61
C ALA A 44 5.47 2.11 -2.90
N PRO A 45 6.65 2.63 -3.27
CA PRO A 45 7.89 2.30 -2.60
C PRO A 45 7.81 2.60 -1.09
N PRO A 46 8.13 1.62 -0.21
CA PRO A 46 7.97 1.76 1.23
C PRO A 46 9.14 2.49 1.89
N THR A 47 10.21 2.79 1.16
CA THR A 47 11.39 3.56 1.61
C THR A 47 11.55 4.81 0.73
N PRO A 48 12.09 5.92 1.27
CA PRO A 48 12.36 7.11 0.47
C PRO A 48 13.64 6.98 -0.40
N PHE A 49 14.46 5.96 -0.17
CA PHE A 49 15.77 5.78 -0.81
C PHE A 49 15.81 4.65 -1.84
N SER A 50 14.72 3.90 -2.01
CA SER A 50 14.61 2.87 -3.05
C SER A 50 13.31 3.06 -3.83
N SER A 51 13.34 2.68 -5.11
CA SER A 51 12.16 2.56 -5.97
C SER A 51 11.48 1.20 -5.88
N ASP A 52 12.03 0.25 -5.11
CA ASP A 52 11.49 -1.11 -5.00
C ASP A 52 10.16 -1.10 -4.24
N PHE A 53 9.20 -1.90 -4.69
CA PHE A 53 7.89 -2.05 -4.04
C PHE A 53 7.94 -2.92 -2.78
N VAL A 54 8.96 -3.76 -2.65
CA VAL A 54 9.21 -4.62 -1.49
C VAL A 54 10.54 -4.26 -0.89
N PHE A 55 10.53 -3.91 0.40
CA PHE A 55 11.76 -3.77 1.18
C PHE A 55 11.94 -4.99 2.07
N THR A 56 12.87 -5.86 1.70
CA THR A 56 13.23 -7.06 2.46
C THR A 56 14.36 -6.76 3.44
N ALA A 57 14.16 -7.11 4.70
CA ALA A 57 15.17 -7.02 5.76
C ALA A 57 15.13 -8.30 6.59
N GLN A 58 16.19 -9.11 6.49
CA GLN A 58 16.28 -10.43 7.12
C GLN A 58 15.06 -11.29 6.75
N ASN A 59 14.25 -11.68 7.74
CA ASN A 59 13.04 -12.49 7.56
C ASN A 59 11.75 -11.65 7.52
N SER A 60 11.85 -10.36 7.21
CA SER A 60 10.70 -9.46 7.15
C SER A 60 10.62 -8.76 5.80
N ASN A 61 9.40 -8.63 5.29
CA ASN A 61 9.10 -7.85 4.10
C ASN A 61 8.24 -6.67 4.48
N ARG A 62 8.57 -5.49 3.96
CA ARG A 62 7.76 -4.28 4.11
C ARG A 62 7.24 -3.86 2.75
N VAL A 63 5.95 -3.55 2.70
CA VAL A 63 5.24 -2.97 1.56
C VAL A 63 4.45 -1.75 2.03
N CYS A 64 4.05 -0.89 1.10
CA CYS A 64 3.27 0.30 1.40
C CYS A 64 2.10 0.43 0.43
N LEU A 65 0.90 0.65 0.97
CA LEU A 65 -0.28 1.00 0.20
C LEU A 65 -0.52 2.50 0.33
N LYS A 66 -0.69 3.18 -0.80
CA LYS A 66 -1.02 4.60 -0.85
C LYS A 66 -2.47 4.75 -1.28
N HIS A 67 -3.19 5.56 -0.51
CA HIS A 67 -4.55 5.97 -0.79
C HIS A 67 -4.58 7.45 -1.16
N GLU A 68 -5.29 7.80 -2.22
CA GLU A 68 -5.61 9.17 -2.60
C GLU A 68 -7.12 9.31 -2.72
N GLU A 69 -7.71 10.30 -2.05
CA GLU A 69 -9.14 10.54 -2.04
C GLU A 69 -9.42 12.00 -2.39
N LYS A 70 -10.42 12.23 -3.25
CA LYS A 70 -10.92 13.59 -3.50
C LYS A 70 -11.76 14.04 -2.33
N VAL A 71 -11.36 15.15 -1.72
CA VAL A 71 -12.13 15.78 -0.67
C VAL A 71 -13.37 16.43 -1.29
N LEU A 72 -14.54 15.86 -1.04
CA LEU A 72 -15.82 16.53 -1.18
C LEU A 72 -16.34 16.92 0.19
N PRO A 73 -16.22 18.20 0.58
CA PRO A 73 -16.81 18.67 1.83
C PRO A 73 -18.32 18.48 1.76
N ASN A 74 -18.87 17.72 2.70
CA ASN A 74 -20.31 17.61 2.83
C ASN A 74 -20.81 18.90 3.49
N ILE A 75 -21.42 19.82 2.73
CA ILE A 75 -22.06 21.01 3.29
C ILE A 75 -23.31 20.55 4.04
N ARG A 76 -23.18 20.27 5.34
CA ARG A 76 -24.31 20.33 6.25
C ARG A 76 -24.57 21.80 6.57
N ASN A 77 -25.48 22.42 5.83
CA ASN A 77 -26.15 23.62 6.32
C ASN A 77 -26.95 23.17 7.54
N ALA A 78 -26.47 23.51 8.74
CA ALA A 78 -27.19 23.42 9.99
C ALA A 78 -28.13 24.63 10.13
#